data_AF-A0A2H1WT38-F1
#
_entry.id   AF-A0A2H1WT38-F1
#
_cell.length_a   1.000
_cell.length_b   1.000
_cell.length_c   1.000
_cell.angle_alpha   90.00
_cell.angle_beta   90.00
_cell.angle_gamma   90.00
#
_symmetry.space_group_name_H-M   'P 1'
#
loop_
_entity.id
_entity.type
_entity.pdbx_description
1 polymer ?
#
loop_
_entity_poly.entity_id
_entity_poly.type
_entity_poly.pdbx_seq_one_letter_code
_entity_poly.pdbx_strand_id
1 'polypeptide(L)'
;MRQKFIKFPTTTEERNRIKTEFYKKFKIPGVLGCIDCTQVAIIRPIIHKERYYGRKQYHSLNVLIVSGHFWLRKTMMTPILDAALDTTEAYYTDLHVHARNIVERTIGLLKARFLCLLVHRVLHYAPDVAGRIVNACVILHNICNSANISVPQLNNEDMVQENQSQQQEHDGREQPRGNNLALQLRHNTRSSLVQRLWETRHLRS
;
A
#
# COMPACT_ATOMS: atom_id res chain seq x y z
N MET A 1 -11.53 3.94 -20.73
CA MET A 1 -10.10 3.54 -20.59
C MET A 1 -9.76 2.92 -19.24
N ARG A 2 -10.15 3.52 -18.09
CA ARG A 2 -9.80 3.02 -16.74
C ARG A 2 -10.07 1.53 -16.51
N GLN A 3 -11.27 1.04 -16.82
CA GLN A 3 -11.66 -0.38 -16.64
C GLN A 3 -10.85 -1.38 -17.50
N LYS A 4 -10.17 -0.91 -18.56
CA LYS A 4 -9.34 -1.77 -19.41
C LYS A 4 -7.99 -2.09 -18.74
N PHE A 5 -7.43 -1.14 -18.00
CA PHE A 5 -6.07 -1.23 -17.45
C PHE A 5 -6.03 -1.33 -15.92
N ILE A 6 -7.14 -1.03 -15.24
CA ILE A 6 -7.32 -1.23 -13.80
C ILE A 6 -8.50 -2.19 -13.66
N LYS A 7 -8.18 -3.47 -13.40
CA LYS A 7 -9.16 -4.56 -13.28
C LYS A 7 -9.15 -5.11 -11.87
N PHE A 8 -10.34 -5.36 -11.35
CA PHE A 8 -10.57 -6.01 -10.06
C PHE A 8 -11.21 -7.38 -10.30
N PRO A 9 -10.91 -8.38 -9.46
CA PRO A 9 -11.30 -9.75 -9.73
C PRO A 9 -12.78 -9.93 -9.42
N THR A 10 -13.66 -10.05 -10.42
CA THR A 10 -15.11 -10.00 -10.18
C THR A 10 -15.67 -11.35 -9.75
N THR A 11 -15.08 -12.44 -10.26
CA THR A 11 -15.56 -13.82 -10.07
C THR A 11 -14.96 -14.50 -8.83
N THR A 12 -15.63 -15.52 -8.31
CA THR A 12 -15.12 -16.29 -7.16
C THR A 12 -13.91 -17.13 -7.54
N GLU A 13 -13.90 -17.65 -8.76
CA GLU A 13 -12.84 -18.47 -9.34
C GLU A 13 -11.55 -17.67 -9.46
N GLU A 14 -11.63 -16.45 -10.01
CA GLU A 14 -10.48 -15.54 -10.13
C GLU A 14 -9.93 -15.19 -8.74
N ARG A 15 -10.81 -14.82 -7.80
CA ARG A 15 -10.41 -14.55 -6.41
C ARG A 15 -9.74 -15.75 -5.76
N ASN A 16 -10.23 -16.97 -5.99
CA ASN A 16 -9.64 -18.18 -5.42
C ASN A 16 -8.26 -18.46 -6.03
N ARG A 17 -8.10 -18.27 -7.34
CA ARG A 17 -6.77 -18.36 -8.00
C ARG A 17 -5.78 -17.37 -7.40
N ILE A 18 -6.18 -16.12 -7.24
CA ILE A 18 -5.32 -15.07 -6.66
C ILE A 18 -4.92 -15.41 -5.23
N LYS A 19 -5.86 -15.88 -4.39
CA LYS A 19 -5.54 -16.31 -3.02
C LYS A 19 -4.50 -17.42 -3.00
N THR A 20 -4.65 -18.39 -3.90
CA THR A 20 -3.72 -19.51 -4.02
C THR A 20 -2.33 -19.02 -4.44
N GLU A 21 -2.23 -18.16 -5.46
CA GLU A 21 -0.94 -17.62 -5.92
C GLU A 21 -0.28 -16.73 -4.86
N PHE A 22 -1.05 -15.89 -4.18
CA PHE A 22 -0.55 -15.08 -3.08
C PHE A 22 -0.05 -15.96 -1.93
N TYR A 23 -0.81 -16.99 -1.56
CA TYR A 23 -0.41 -17.94 -0.53
C TYR A 23 0.85 -18.70 -0.91
N LYS A 24 1.00 -19.15 -2.17
CA LYS A 24 2.22 -19.81 -2.64
C LYS A 24 3.46 -18.93 -2.42
N LYS A 25 3.34 -17.63 -2.70
CA LYS A 25 4.45 -16.66 -2.66
C LYS A 25 4.74 -16.11 -1.27
N PHE A 26 3.72 -15.76 -0.48
CA PHE A 26 3.87 -15.05 0.79
C PHE A 26 3.46 -15.87 2.02
N LYS A 27 2.90 -17.07 1.82
CA LYS A 27 2.45 -17.97 2.89
C LYS A 27 1.36 -17.40 3.80
N ILE A 28 0.73 -16.28 3.44
CA ILE A 28 -0.41 -15.71 4.15
C ILE A 28 -1.72 -16.14 3.46
N PRO A 29 -2.58 -16.95 4.11
CA PRO A 29 -3.78 -17.50 3.49
C PRO A 29 -4.88 -16.46 3.36
N GLY A 30 -5.69 -16.58 2.31
CA GLY A 30 -6.90 -15.78 2.12
C GLY A 30 -6.66 -14.32 1.68
N VAL A 31 -5.41 -13.94 1.44
CA VAL A 31 -5.03 -12.61 0.97
C VAL A 31 -5.15 -12.52 -0.54
N LEU A 32 -5.69 -11.40 -1.03
CA LEU A 32 -5.91 -11.13 -2.45
C LEU A 32 -4.91 -10.13 -3.06
N GLY A 33 -4.18 -9.42 -2.20
CA GLY A 33 -3.24 -8.38 -2.59
C GLY A 33 -2.85 -7.51 -1.41
N CYS A 34 -1.94 -6.59 -1.69
CA CYS A 34 -1.41 -5.63 -0.73
C CYS A 34 -1.90 -4.22 -1.09
N ILE A 35 -2.08 -3.40 -0.07
CA ILE A 35 -2.52 -2.01 -0.22
C ILE A 35 -1.54 -1.15 0.55
N ASP A 36 -1.14 -0.05 -0.06
CA ASP A 36 -0.35 0.98 0.62
C ASP A 36 -0.70 2.37 0.08
N CYS A 37 -0.46 3.40 0.88
CA CYS A 37 -0.70 4.77 0.47
C CYS A 37 0.60 5.47 0.07
N THR A 38 0.48 6.41 -0.85
CA THR A 38 1.55 7.33 -1.19
C THR A 38 1.01 8.75 -1.28
N GLN A 39 1.82 9.72 -0.85
CA GLN A 39 1.47 11.12 -0.94
C GLN A 39 1.92 11.69 -2.27
N VAL A 40 1.03 12.46 -2.89
CA VAL A 40 1.30 13.29 -4.06
C VAL A 40 1.11 14.74 -3.66
N ALA A 41 2.18 15.53 -3.67
CA ALA A 41 2.12 16.92 -3.27
C ALA A 41 1.31 17.75 -4.28
N ILE A 42 0.48 18.64 -3.77
CA ILE A 42 -0.33 19.56 -4.56
C ILE A 42 -0.17 20.99 -4.04
N ILE A 43 -0.43 21.97 -4.89
CA ILE A 43 -0.59 23.35 -4.42
C ILE A 43 -1.74 23.45 -3.42
N ARG A 44 -1.69 24.47 -2.55
CA ARG A 44 -2.76 24.75 -1.60
C ARG A 44 -4.10 24.86 -2.34
N PRO A 45 -5.08 23.98 -2.05
CA PRO A 45 -6.40 24.09 -2.65
C PRO A 45 -7.11 25.35 -2.19
N ILE A 46 -7.99 25.89 -3.03
CA ILE A 46 -8.86 27.03 -2.67
C ILE A 46 -9.99 26.56 -1.77
N ILE A 47 -10.55 25.38 -2.04
CA ILE A 47 -11.70 24.79 -1.36
C ILE A 47 -11.21 23.69 -0.40
N HIS A 48 -11.71 23.68 0.84
CA HIS A 48 -11.41 22.66 1.86
C HIS A 48 -9.91 22.38 2.06
N LYS A 49 -9.07 23.42 2.04
CA LYS A 49 -7.61 23.33 2.16
C LYS A 49 -7.14 22.49 3.36
N GLU A 50 -7.88 22.55 4.46
CA GLU A 50 -7.65 21.80 5.70
C GLU A 50 -7.69 20.28 5.49
N ARG A 51 -8.45 19.79 4.51
CA ARG A 51 -8.54 18.34 4.22
C ARG A 51 -7.29 17.78 3.54
N TYR A 52 -6.51 18.65 2.92
CA TYR A 52 -5.32 18.29 2.16
C TYR A 52 -4.05 18.63 2.92
N TYR A 53 -4.15 19.29 4.08
CA TYR A 53 -3.00 19.67 4.87
C TYR A 53 -2.63 18.56 5.86
N GLY A 54 -1.48 17.92 5.61
CA GLY A 54 -0.99 16.81 6.43
C GLY A 54 0.01 17.24 7.50
N ARG A 55 0.46 16.27 8.32
CA ARG A 55 1.46 16.48 9.38
C ARG A 55 2.80 17.01 8.88
N LYS A 56 3.15 16.71 7.62
CA LYS A 56 4.37 17.16 6.95
C LYS A 56 4.34 18.64 6.55
N GLN A 57 3.30 19.39 6.97
CA GLN A 57 3.18 20.83 6.74
C GLN A 57 3.12 21.24 5.26
N TYR A 58 2.65 20.36 4.38
CA TYR A 58 2.35 20.67 2.99
C TYR A 58 1.00 20.07 2.56
N HIS A 59 0.45 20.58 1.46
CA HIS A 59 -0.82 20.10 0.91
C HIS A 59 -0.57 18.89 0.01
N SER A 60 -1.30 17.80 0.23
CA SER A 60 -1.10 16.57 -0.53
C SER A 60 -2.39 15.77 -0.72
N LEU A 61 -2.37 14.94 -1.74
CA LEU A 61 -3.33 13.86 -1.92
C LEU A 61 -2.76 12.58 -1.32
N ASN A 62 -3.46 12.02 -0.34
CA ASN A 62 -3.22 10.65 0.11
C ASN A 62 -3.84 9.69 -0.92
N VAL A 63 -3.00 9.12 -1.76
CA VAL A 63 -3.40 8.19 -2.82
C VAL A 63 -3.23 6.76 -2.33
N LEU A 64 -4.29 5.97 -2.37
CA LEU A 64 -4.24 4.54 -2.09
C LEU A 64 -3.85 3.77 -3.35
N ILE A 65 -2.75 3.02 -3.29
CA ILE A 65 -2.29 2.13 -4.36
C ILE A 65 -2.51 0.69 -3.92
N VAL A 66 -3.02 -0.12 -4.84
CA VAL A 66 -3.30 -1.53 -4.63
C VAL A 66 -2.41 -2.34 -5.57
N SER A 67 -1.62 -3.26 -5.02
CA SER A 67 -0.85 -4.25 -5.77
C SER A 67 -1.49 -5.62 -5.57
N GLY A 68 -2.07 -6.17 -6.65
CA GLY A 68 -2.94 -7.34 -6.60
C GLY A 68 -4.42 -6.97 -6.82
N HIS A 69 -5.32 -7.86 -6.44
CA HIS A 69 -6.66 -7.90 -7.00
C HIS A 69 -7.71 -7.78 -5.90
N PHE A 70 -8.32 -6.62 -5.67
CA PHE A 70 -9.07 -6.40 -4.42
C PHE A 70 -10.60 -6.32 -4.50
N TRP A 71 -11.23 -6.82 -3.42
CA TRP A 71 -12.49 -6.35 -2.82
C TRP A 71 -12.25 -6.16 -1.31
N LEU A 72 -12.74 -5.05 -0.75
CA LEU A 72 -12.68 -4.74 0.68
C LEU A 72 -13.41 -5.81 1.50
N ARG A 73 -12.66 -6.74 2.12
CA ARG A 73 -13.17 -7.55 3.24
C ARG A 73 -12.76 -6.93 4.58
N LYS A 74 -13.58 -7.20 5.60
CA LYS A 74 -13.62 -6.57 6.94
C LYS A 74 -12.31 -6.58 7.76
N THR A 75 -11.23 -7.22 7.34
CA THR A 75 -10.01 -7.34 8.17
C THR A 75 -8.75 -7.01 7.38
N MET A 76 -8.36 -5.73 7.40
CA MET A 76 -7.05 -5.27 6.96
C MET A 76 -5.99 -5.75 7.96
N MET A 77 -4.98 -6.47 7.49
CA MET A 77 -3.87 -6.96 8.30
C MET A 77 -2.90 -5.82 8.59
N THR A 78 -2.66 -5.50 9.86
CA THR A 78 -1.63 -4.55 10.29
C THR A 78 -0.41 -5.28 10.83
N PRO A 79 0.79 -4.70 10.66
CA PRO A 79 2.00 -5.20 11.29
C PRO A 79 1.83 -5.17 12.82
N ILE A 80 2.51 -6.09 13.51
CA ILE A 80 2.67 -6.06 14.96
C ILE A 80 4.03 -5.41 15.22
N LEU A 81 4.02 -4.23 15.84
CA LEU A 81 5.25 -3.53 16.22
C LEU A 81 5.86 -4.21 17.45
N ASP A 82 7.19 -4.18 17.53
CA ASP A 82 7.97 -4.60 18.71
C ASP A 82 7.69 -6.04 19.15
N ALA A 83 7.38 -6.93 18.20
CA ALA A 83 7.23 -8.35 18.48
C ALA A 83 8.59 -8.92 18.95
N ALA A 84 8.60 -9.57 20.11
CA ALA A 84 9.81 -10.20 20.64
C ALA A 84 10.31 -11.29 19.68
N LEU A 85 11.62 -11.43 19.58
CA LEU A 85 12.26 -12.45 18.73
C LEU A 85 11.74 -13.85 19.10
N ASP A 86 11.59 -14.71 18.09
CA ASP A 86 11.09 -16.10 18.21
C ASP A 86 9.64 -16.26 18.74
N THR A 87 8.84 -15.19 18.69
CA THR A 87 7.40 -15.26 18.99
C THR A 87 6.55 -15.56 17.75
N THR A 88 5.30 -15.97 17.99
CA THR A 88 4.31 -16.16 16.92
C THR A 88 4.06 -14.86 16.13
N GLU A 89 4.11 -13.75 16.85
CA GLU A 89 3.95 -12.39 16.37
C GLU A 89 5.11 -11.97 15.47
N ALA A 90 6.35 -12.32 15.82
CA ALA A 90 7.53 -12.02 15.00
C ALA A 90 7.47 -12.75 13.65
N TYR A 91 7.10 -14.04 13.65
CA TYR A 91 6.92 -14.81 12.42
C TYR A 91 5.83 -14.23 11.51
N TYR A 92 4.70 -13.83 12.09
CA TYR A 92 3.65 -13.12 11.36
C TYR A 92 4.16 -11.80 10.77
N THR A 93 4.89 -11.00 11.57
CA THR A 93 5.39 -9.69 11.14
C THR A 93 6.40 -9.84 10.00
N ASP A 94 7.28 -10.83 10.03
CA ASP A 94 8.22 -11.11 8.93
C ASP A 94 7.47 -11.42 7.61
N LEU A 95 6.50 -12.35 7.66
CA LEU A 95 5.67 -12.67 6.49
C LEU A 95 4.90 -11.43 5.98
N HIS A 96 4.36 -10.63 6.90
CA HIS A 96 3.60 -9.42 6.58
C HIS A 96 4.47 -8.36 5.91
N VAL A 97 5.65 -8.07 6.47
CA VAL A 97 6.64 -7.14 5.90
C VAL A 97 7.06 -7.62 4.51
N HIS A 98 7.36 -8.90 4.35
CA HIS A 98 7.75 -9.46 3.06
C HIS A 98 6.64 -9.28 1.99
N ALA A 99 5.38 -9.50 2.37
CA ALA A 99 4.23 -9.27 1.50
C ALA A 99 4.02 -7.78 1.17
N ARG A 100 4.17 -6.89 2.16
CA ARG A 100 4.01 -5.45 1.98
C ARG A 100 5.08 -4.84 1.07
N ASN A 101 6.30 -5.39 1.09
CA ASN A 101 7.39 -4.96 0.21
C ASN A 101 7.00 -4.96 -1.28
N ILE A 102 6.04 -5.78 -1.73
CA ILE A 102 5.58 -5.73 -3.13
C ILE A 102 4.92 -4.39 -3.46
N VAL A 103 3.98 -3.95 -2.60
CA VAL A 103 3.19 -2.75 -2.89
C VAL A 103 4.05 -1.51 -2.73
N GLU A 104 4.97 -1.49 -1.76
CA GLU A 104 5.98 -0.45 -1.61
C GLU A 104 6.88 -0.35 -2.84
N ARG A 105 7.41 -1.49 -3.33
CA ARG A 105 8.19 -1.52 -4.58
C ARG A 105 7.35 -1.08 -5.78
N THR A 106 6.08 -1.48 -5.86
CA THR A 106 5.17 -1.08 -6.95
C THR A 106 5.00 0.44 -6.97
N ILE A 107 4.81 1.06 -5.80
CA ILE A 107 4.72 2.52 -5.64
C ILE A 107 6.05 3.17 -6.05
N GLY A 108 7.18 2.62 -5.61
CA GLY A 108 8.51 3.10 -5.99
C GLY A 108 8.72 3.11 -7.51
N LEU A 109 8.39 2.01 -8.18
CA LEU A 109 8.49 1.90 -9.65
C LEU A 109 7.53 2.85 -10.38
N LEU A 110 6.33 3.08 -9.83
CA LEU A 110 5.38 4.04 -10.38
C LEU A 110 5.94 5.46 -10.32
N LYS A 111 6.49 5.87 -9.16
CA LYS A 111 7.10 7.19 -8.96
C LYS A 111 8.38 7.38 -9.78
N ALA A 112 9.19 6.32 -9.92
CA ALA A 112 10.37 6.32 -10.78
C ALA A 112 10.01 6.54 -12.26
N ARG A 113 8.90 5.94 -12.71
CA ARG A 113 8.42 6.14 -14.09
C ARG A 113 7.79 7.51 -14.30
N PHE A 114 7.07 8.03 -13.32
CA PHE A 114 6.35 9.30 -13.42
C PHE A 114 6.80 10.23 -12.30
N LEU A 115 7.89 10.95 -12.55
CA LEU A 115 8.53 11.86 -11.58
C LEU A 115 7.57 12.92 -11.03
N CYS A 116 6.52 13.28 -11.77
CA CYS A 116 5.46 14.18 -11.30
C CYS A 116 4.68 13.67 -10.07
N LEU A 117 4.86 12.41 -9.69
CA LEU A 117 4.30 11.82 -8.47
C LEU A 117 5.26 11.89 -7.28
N LEU A 118 6.52 12.28 -7.49
CA LEU A 118 7.47 12.49 -6.41
C LEU A 118 7.02 13.64 -5.53
N VAL A 119 7.28 13.53 -4.23
CA VAL A 119 6.77 14.47 -3.24
C VAL A 119 7.29 15.89 -3.43
N HIS A 120 8.52 16.04 -3.94
CA HIS A 120 9.14 17.33 -4.22
C HIS A 120 8.67 17.94 -5.56
N ARG A 121 7.94 17.17 -6.40
CA ARG A 121 7.37 17.62 -7.67
C ARG A 121 5.91 18.03 -7.48
N VAL A 122 5.70 19.14 -6.77
CA VAL A 122 4.37 19.66 -6.44
C VAL A 122 3.53 19.81 -7.71
N LEU A 123 2.36 19.19 -7.73
CA LEU A 123 1.39 19.35 -8.79
C LEU A 123 0.66 20.69 -8.62
N HIS A 124 0.83 21.58 -9.59
CA HIS A 124 0.16 22.88 -9.64
C HIS A 124 -1.27 22.78 -10.17
N TYR A 125 -2.04 21.85 -9.62
CA TYR A 125 -3.41 21.55 -10.03
C TYR A 125 -4.32 21.39 -8.82
N ALA A 126 -5.61 21.66 -9.01
CA ALA A 126 -6.62 21.37 -8.01
C ALA A 126 -6.71 19.85 -7.72
N PRO A 127 -7.16 19.45 -6.52
CA PRO A 127 -7.22 18.04 -6.09
C PRO A 127 -7.87 17.07 -7.09
N ASP A 128 -8.92 17.49 -7.77
CA ASP A 128 -9.67 16.70 -8.75
C ASP A 128 -8.84 16.42 -10.00
N VAL A 129 -8.16 17.45 -10.53
CA VAL A 129 -7.27 17.33 -11.70
C VAL A 129 -6.02 16.52 -11.34
N ALA A 130 -5.42 16.78 -10.18
CA ALA A 130 -4.31 15.98 -9.67
C ALA A 130 -4.69 14.50 -9.53
N GLY A 131 -5.90 14.19 -9.03
CA GLY A 131 -6.41 12.81 -9.00
C GLY A 131 -6.55 12.17 -10.39
N ARG A 132 -6.92 12.94 -11.42
CA ARG A 132 -6.96 12.45 -12.81
C ARG A 132 -5.55 12.17 -13.36
N ILE A 133 -4.58 13.01 -13.05
CA ILE A 133 -3.16 12.80 -13.40
C ILE A 133 -2.66 11.49 -12.81
N VAL A 134 -2.89 11.26 -11.51
CA VAL A 134 -2.49 10.02 -10.83
C VAL A 134 -3.11 8.79 -11.52
N ASN A 135 -4.41 8.84 -11.84
CA ASN A 135 -5.07 7.74 -12.56
C ASN A 135 -4.44 7.50 -13.95
N ALA A 136 -4.07 8.56 -14.67
CA ALA A 136 -3.40 8.44 -15.96
C ALA A 136 -2.02 7.79 -15.80
N CYS A 137 -1.22 8.19 -14.80
CA CYS A 137 0.06 7.56 -14.49
C CYS A 137 -0.08 6.06 -14.22
N VAL A 138 -1.08 5.63 -13.44
CA VAL A 138 -1.32 4.20 -13.17
C VAL A 138 -1.70 3.44 -14.45
N ILE A 139 -2.57 4.02 -15.28
CA ILE A 139 -2.97 3.40 -16.55
C ILE A 139 -1.76 3.25 -17.48
N LEU A 140 -0.97 4.30 -17.65
CA LEU A 140 0.23 4.29 -18.48
C LEU A 140 1.29 3.34 -17.92
N HIS A 141 1.46 3.28 -16.59
CA HIS A 141 2.35 2.32 -15.95
C HIS A 141 1.98 0.88 -16.34
N ASN A 142 0.70 0.54 -16.30
CA ASN A 142 0.22 -0.79 -16.65
C ASN A 142 0.39 -1.09 -18.14
N ILE A 143 0.19 -0.10 -19.02
CA ILE A 143 0.46 -0.23 -20.46
C ILE A 143 1.95 -0.52 -20.69
N CYS A 144 2.84 0.28 -20.10
CA CYS A 144 4.28 0.09 -20.20
C CYS A 144 4.72 -1.28 -19.66
N ASN A 145 4.17 -1.74 -18.53
CA ASN A 145 4.45 -3.08 -18.01
C ASN A 145 3.98 -4.18 -18.97
N SER A 146 2.80 -4.03 -19.56
CA SER A 146 2.27 -5.00 -20.54
C SER A 146 3.11 -5.02 -21.83
N ALA A 147 3.74 -3.91 -22.18
CA ALA A 147 4.66 -3.76 -23.30
C ALA A 147 6.12 -4.07 -22.93
N ASN A 148 6.40 -4.54 -21.70
CA ASN A 148 7.75 -4.80 -21.17
C ASN A 148 8.72 -3.60 -21.30
N ILE A 149 8.19 -2.38 -21.26
CA ILE A 149 9.00 -1.16 -21.24
C ILE A 149 9.68 -1.05 -19.87
N SER A 150 10.99 -0.84 -19.86
CA SER A 150 11.76 -0.72 -18.62
C SER A 150 11.31 0.50 -17.79
N VAL A 151 11.56 0.45 -16.48
CA VAL A 151 11.34 1.60 -15.59
C VAL A 151 12.66 2.38 -15.55
N PRO A 152 12.65 3.70 -15.81
CA PRO A 152 13.83 4.53 -15.61
C PRO A 152 14.29 4.47 -14.14
N GLN A 153 15.61 4.47 -13.92
CA GLN A 153 16.16 4.58 -12.58
C GLN A 153 16.01 6.03 -12.09
N LEU A 154 15.60 6.22 -10.84
CA LEU A 154 15.66 7.52 -10.21
C LEU A 154 17.12 7.92 -10.02
N ASN A 155 17.43 9.20 -10.22
CA ASN A 155 18.74 9.72 -9.86
C ASN A 155 18.87 9.74 -8.31
N ASN A 156 20.11 9.85 -7.84
CA ASN A 156 20.40 9.82 -6.40
C ASN A 156 19.71 10.97 -5.65
N GLU A 157 19.59 12.14 -6.27
CA GLU A 157 18.97 13.33 -5.66
C GLU A 157 17.47 13.12 -5.40
N ASP A 158 16.73 12.68 -6.43
CA ASP A 158 15.31 12.38 -6.36
C ASP A 158 15.05 11.25 -5.35
N MET A 159 15.92 10.22 -5.31
CA MET A 159 15.82 9.12 -4.36
C MET A 159 16.02 9.59 -2.91
N VAL A 160 17.03 10.44 -2.65
CA VAL A 160 17.29 10.98 -1.31
C VAL A 160 16.13 11.86 -0.84
N GLN A 161 15.64 12.75 -1.70
CA GLN A 161 14.53 13.65 -1.37
C GLN A 161 13.22 12.90 -1.07
N GLU A 162 12.92 11.87 -1.86
CA GLU A 162 11.74 11.04 -1.65
C GLU A 162 11.84 10.25 -0.32
N ASN A 163 13.00 9.67 -0.02
CA ASN A 163 13.23 8.93 1.24
C ASN A 163 13.13 9.84 2.48
N GLN A 164 13.75 11.02 2.46
CA GLN A 164 13.69 11.99 3.56
C GLN A 164 12.24 12.41 3.85
N SER A 165 11.45 12.60 2.80
CA SER A 165 10.05 13.02 2.93
C SER A 165 9.14 11.89 3.43
N GLN A 166 9.50 10.62 3.24
CA GLN A 166 8.75 9.47 3.74
C GLN A 166 9.04 9.16 5.22
N GLN A 167 10.25 9.43 5.72
CA GLN A 167 10.65 9.14 7.11
C GLN A 167 9.99 10.03 8.17
N GLN A 168 9.47 11.20 7.81
CA GLN A 168 8.77 12.12 8.74
C GLN A 168 7.42 11.58 9.29
N GLU A 169 6.99 10.36 8.95
CA GLU A 169 5.69 9.80 9.35
C GLU A 169 5.69 8.97 10.64
N HIS A 170 6.86 8.59 11.20
CA HIS A 170 6.88 7.57 12.26
C HIS A 170 6.57 8.08 13.69
N ASP A 171 6.58 9.40 13.94
CA ASP A 171 6.64 9.95 15.31
C ASP A 171 5.33 10.55 15.85
N GLY A 172 4.17 10.06 15.42
CA GLY A 172 2.89 10.66 15.85
C GLY A 172 1.66 9.78 15.71
N ARG A 173 1.69 8.53 16.17
CA ARG A 173 0.48 7.71 16.22
C ARG A 173 -0.38 8.15 17.42
N GLU A 174 -1.38 8.98 17.19
CA GLU A 174 -2.46 9.15 18.17
C GLU A 174 -3.10 7.79 18.45
N GLN A 175 -3.15 7.41 19.72
CA GLN A 175 -3.86 6.21 20.16
C GLN A 175 -5.35 6.36 19.81
N PRO A 176 -5.99 5.33 19.22
CA PRO A 176 -7.39 5.43 18.85
C PRO A 176 -8.26 5.59 20.11
N ARG A 177 -8.77 6.81 20.33
CA ARG A 177 -9.78 7.09 21.35
C ARG A 177 -11.13 6.53 20.87
N GLY A 178 -11.48 5.33 21.35
CA GLY A 178 -12.82 4.80 21.23
C GLY A 178 -12.89 3.31 21.51
N ASN A 179 -13.81 2.90 22.40
CA ASN A 179 -14.21 1.50 22.60
C ASN A 179 -14.81 0.97 21.30
N ASN A 180 -13.98 0.34 20.46
CA ASN A 180 -14.38 -0.11 19.15
C ASN A 180 -14.39 -1.64 19.12
N LEU A 181 -15.60 -2.22 19.15
CA LEU A 181 -15.84 -3.63 18.84
C LEU A 181 -15.12 -4.07 17.56
N ALA A 182 -14.99 -3.16 16.58
CA ALA A 182 -14.22 -3.38 15.35
C ALA A 182 -12.70 -3.56 15.59
N LEU A 183 -12.11 -2.83 16.53
CA LEU A 183 -10.70 -3.02 16.92
C LEU A 183 -10.53 -4.38 17.59
N GLN A 184 -11.41 -4.75 18.52
CA GLN A 184 -11.37 -6.05 19.19
C GLN A 184 -11.55 -7.22 18.20
N LEU A 185 -12.52 -7.13 17.29
CA LEU A 185 -12.72 -8.13 16.23
C LEU A 185 -11.49 -8.26 15.32
N ARG A 186 -10.83 -7.14 14.99
CA ARG A 186 -9.59 -7.13 14.22
C ARG A 186 -8.45 -7.81 14.97
N HIS A 187 -8.29 -7.50 16.26
CA HIS A 187 -7.30 -8.13 17.11
C HIS A 187 -7.53 -9.64 17.21
N ASN A 188 -8.77 -10.07 17.50
CA ASN A 188 -9.11 -11.49 17.61
C ASN A 188 -8.88 -12.26 16.30
N THR A 189 -9.27 -11.67 15.16
CA THR A 189 -9.04 -12.29 13.84
C THR A 189 -7.55 -12.39 13.54
N ARG A 190 -6.77 -11.35 13.87
CA ARG A 190 -5.32 -11.35 13.68
C ARG A 190 -4.65 -12.39 14.59
N SER A 191 -5.01 -12.45 15.87
CA SER A 191 -4.44 -13.42 16.82
C SER A 191 -4.71 -14.87 16.40
N SER A 192 -5.93 -15.17 15.94
CA SER A 192 -6.26 -16.50 15.40
C SER A 192 -5.42 -16.85 14.17
N LEU A 193 -5.19 -15.88 13.28
CA LEU A 193 -4.34 -16.08 12.10
C LEU A 193 -2.87 -16.27 12.46
N VAL A 194 -2.34 -15.45 13.38
CA VAL A 194 -0.97 -15.54 13.89
C VAL A 194 -0.70 -16.93 14.46
N GLN A 195 -1.58 -17.39 15.33
CA GLN A 195 -1.49 -18.72 15.94
C GLN A 195 -1.49 -19.83 14.89
N ARG A 196 -2.45 -19.78 13.96
CA ARG A 196 -2.55 -20.76 12.86
C ARG A 196 -1.31 -20.78 11.97
N LEU A 197 -0.74 -19.61 11.66
CA LEU A 197 0.48 -19.51 10.85
C LEU A 197 1.66 -20.16 11.58
N TRP A 198 1.78 -19.93 12.88
CA TRP A 198 2.82 -20.52 13.71
C TRP A 198 2.72 -22.04 13.82
N GLU A 199 1.53 -22.57 14.09
CA GLU A 199 1.29 -24.02 14.22
C GLU A 199 1.58 -24.77 12.91
N THR A 200 1.25 -24.14 11.78
CA THR A 200 1.43 -24.76 10.46
C THR A 200 2.81 -24.51 9.84
N ARG A 201 3.78 -23.97 10.59
CA ARG A 201 5.12 -23.66 10.06
C ARG A 201 5.95 -24.88 9.69
N HIS A 202 5.77 -26.00 10.41
CA HIS A 202 6.58 -27.22 10.28
C HIS A 202 6.00 -28.28 9.33
N LEU A 203 4.70 -28.22 9.02
CA LEU A 203 4.01 -29.19 8.15
C LEU A 203 4.31 -28.99 6.65
N ARG A 204 5.44 -28.34 6.31
CA ARG A 204 5.62 -27.63 5.03
C ARG A 204 7.04 -27.73 4.44
N SER A 205 7.75 -28.84 4.68
CA SER A 205 8.89 -29.24 3.84
C SER A 205 8.40 -29.79 2.50
#